data_AF-A0A6A3LPF2-F1
#
_entry.id   AF-A0A6A3LPF2-F1
#
_cell.length_a   1.000
_cell.length_b   1.000
_cell.length_c   1.000
_cell.angle_alpha   90.00
_cell.angle_beta   90.00
_cell.angle_gamma   90.00
#
_symmetry.space_group_name_H-M   'P 1'
#
loop_
_entity.id
_entity.type
_entity.pdbx_description
1 polymer ?
#
loop_
_entity_poly.entity_id
_entity_poly.type
_entity_poly.pdbx_seq_one_letter_code
_entity_poly.pdbx_strand_id
1 'polypeptide(L)'
;MASSRVNCPLCGTNLAVATMRAHVGKRVCLEIRYPSLKTQRLQKARENKREYDKLYHQARRDALTEIGLRLITPAVLADVDAVPAGTLPSSPRDTSGPERPRPRIRQAGRVLERRRPTTVSPPVTIEVSDDDEEDESRELCAVCQDLPVFPVTPRSCRHAMCAECMSEYVARSLQEEDEATCPVCRVLISM
;
A
#
# COMPACT_ATOMS: atom_id res chain seq x y z
N MET A 1 6.85 -44.49 0.01
CA MET A 1 5.81 -44.48 1.05
C MET A 1 4.68 -43.57 0.58
N ALA A 2 3.45 -44.07 0.42
CA ALA A 2 2.32 -43.26 -0.01
C ALA A 2 1.78 -42.45 1.18
N SER A 3 1.74 -41.13 1.08
CA SER A 3 1.17 -40.27 2.12
C SER A 3 -0.35 -40.42 2.16
N SER A 4 -0.89 -40.88 3.29
CA SER A 4 -2.33 -40.94 3.51
C SER A 4 -2.94 -39.53 3.48
N ARG A 5 -4.02 -39.38 2.72
CA ARG A 5 -4.79 -38.15 2.60
C ARG A 5 -6.17 -38.33 3.22
N VAL A 6 -6.66 -37.30 3.89
CA VAL A 6 -7.95 -37.30 4.59
C VAL A 6 -8.64 -35.96 4.38
N ASN A 7 -9.97 -35.97 4.27
CA ASN A 7 -10.76 -34.75 4.13
C ASN A 7 -10.88 -34.02 5.47
N CYS A 8 -10.69 -32.69 5.45
CA CYS A 8 -10.94 -31.86 6.61
C CYS A 8 -12.44 -31.85 6.94
N PRO A 9 -12.85 -32.16 8.19
CA PRO A 9 -14.27 -32.20 8.56
C PRO A 9 -14.94 -30.82 8.60
N LEU A 10 -14.16 -29.74 8.54
CA LEU A 10 -14.66 -28.37 8.66
C LEU A 10 -14.94 -27.72 7.31
N CYS A 11 -14.03 -27.90 6.36
CA CYS A 11 -14.08 -27.24 5.05
C CYS A 11 -14.08 -28.21 3.87
N GLY A 12 -14.04 -29.53 4.11
CA GLY A 12 -14.04 -30.56 3.07
C GLY A 12 -12.74 -30.69 2.27
N THR A 13 -11.73 -29.85 2.50
CA THR A 13 -10.48 -29.88 1.74
C THR A 13 -9.70 -31.16 2.02
N ASN A 14 -9.22 -31.82 0.96
CA ASN A 14 -8.41 -33.03 1.04
C ASN A 14 -6.95 -32.67 1.39
N LEU A 15 -6.45 -33.17 2.52
CA LEU A 15 -5.17 -32.79 3.09
C LEU A 15 -4.37 -34.03 3.49
N ALA A 16 -3.04 -33.92 3.52
CA ALA A 16 -2.21 -34.93 4.17
C ALA A 16 -2.51 -34.96 5.68
N VAL A 17 -2.52 -36.15 6.29
CA VAL A 17 -2.82 -36.29 7.74
C VAL A 17 -1.91 -35.40 8.60
N ALA A 18 -0.63 -35.30 8.24
CA ALA A 18 0.36 -34.47 8.93
C ALA A 18 0.00 -32.97 8.94
N THR A 19 -0.71 -32.45 7.92
CA THR A 19 -1.05 -31.02 7.81
C THR A 19 -2.43 -30.67 8.36
N MET A 20 -3.22 -31.67 8.77
CA MET A 20 -4.60 -31.47 9.21
C MET A 20 -4.69 -30.55 10.44
N ARG A 21 -3.84 -30.75 11.46
CA ARG A 21 -3.82 -29.89 12.66
C ARG A 21 -3.48 -28.44 12.30
N ALA A 22 -2.49 -28.24 11.43
CA ALA A 22 -2.10 -26.90 10.99
C ALA A 22 -3.19 -26.23 10.16
N HIS A 23 -3.99 -27.00 9.41
CA HIS A 23 -5.07 -26.47 8.58
C HIS A 23 -6.29 -26.06 9.40
N VAL A 24 -6.71 -26.86 10.38
CA VAL A 24 -7.90 -26.60 11.21
C VAL A 24 -7.78 -25.28 11.99
N GLY A 25 -6.57 -24.87 12.35
CA GLY A 25 -6.30 -23.56 12.98
C GLY A 25 -6.26 -22.37 12.01
N LYS A 26 -6.27 -22.60 10.69
CA LYS A 26 -6.23 -21.50 9.72
C LYS A 26 -7.59 -20.82 9.64
N ARG A 27 -7.56 -19.49 9.61
CA ARG A 27 -8.75 -18.62 9.48
C ARG A 27 -9.66 -19.03 8.31
N VAL A 28 -9.06 -19.41 7.18
CA VAL A 28 -9.81 -19.83 5.99
C VAL A 28 -10.68 -21.07 6.26
N CYS A 29 -10.16 -22.06 6.99
CA CYS A 29 -10.90 -23.26 7.34
C CYS A 29 -12.13 -22.93 8.20
N LEU A 30 -11.94 -22.05 9.19
CA LEU A 30 -13.01 -21.59 10.08
C LEU A 30 -14.04 -20.71 9.36
N GLU A 31 -13.62 -19.89 8.40
CA GLU A 31 -14.52 -19.03 7.62
C GLU A 31 -15.40 -19.80 6.63
N ILE A 32 -14.90 -20.94 6.11
CA ILE A 32 -15.71 -21.84 5.29
C ILE A 32 -16.79 -22.50 6.16
N ARG A 33 -16.42 -22.96 7.36
CA ARG A 33 -17.38 -23.58 8.30
C ARG A 33 -18.39 -22.59 8.87
N TYR A 34 -17.95 -21.38 9.16
CA TYR A 34 -18.76 -20.34 9.80
C TYR A 34 -18.71 -19.04 8.99
N PRO A 35 -19.58 -18.91 7.96
CA PRO A 35 -19.65 -17.70 7.13
C PRO A 35 -19.92 -16.42 7.93
N SER A 36 -20.59 -16.53 9.09
CA SER A 36 -20.84 -15.42 10.01
C SER A 36 -19.56 -14.78 10.57
N LEU A 37 -18.48 -15.54 10.74
CA LEU A 37 -17.20 -14.99 11.18
C LEU A 37 -16.59 -14.06 10.12
N LYS A 38 -16.75 -14.43 8.84
CA LYS A 38 -16.30 -13.60 7.72
C LYS A 38 -17.08 -12.30 7.65
N THR A 39 -18.41 -12.35 7.80
CA THR A 39 -19.27 -11.15 7.77
C THR A 39 -18.99 -10.25 8.97
N GLN A 40 -18.90 -10.80 10.18
CA GLN A 40 -18.56 -10.05 11.40
C GLN A 40 -17.23 -9.34 11.28
N ARG A 41 -16.19 -10.03 10.78
CA ARG A 41 -14.87 -9.43 10.58
C ARG A 41 -14.90 -8.30 9.55
N LEU A 42 -15.63 -8.49 8.44
CA LEU A 42 -15.77 -7.46 7.43
C LEU A 42 -16.51 -6.24 7.96
N GLN A 43 -17.55 -6.43 8.77
CA GLN A 43 -18.27 -5.36 9.44
C GLN A 43 -17.34 -4.57 10.38
N LYS A 44 -16.60 -5.28 11.24
CA LYS A 44 -15.60 -4.65 12.13
C LYS A 44 -14.54 -3.86 11.36
N ALA A 45 -14.06 -4.39 10.23
CA ALA A 45 -13.11 -3.68 9.37
C ALA A 45 -13.71 -2.38 8.79
N ARG A 46 -15.00 -2.38 8.43
CA ARG A 46 -15.71 -1.19 7.94
C ARG A 46 -15.91 -0.15 9.04
N GLU A 47 -16.25 -0.59 10.25
CA GLU A 47 -16.40 0.27 11.43
C GLU A 47 -15.06 0.95 11.77
N ASN A 48 -13.99 0.17 11.86
CA ASN A 48 -12.64 0.69 12.08
C ASN A 48 -12.22 1.69 11.01
N LYS A 49 -12.52 1.42 9.72
CA LYS A 49 -12.22 2.37 8.64
C LYS A 49 -12.99 3.68 8.82
N ARG A 50 -14.29 3.63 9.14
CA ARG A 50 -15.10 4.84 9.37
C ARG A 50 -14.57 5.66 10.55
N GLU A 51 -14.16 5.00 11.62
CA GLU A 51 -13.56 5.65 12.78
C GLU A 51 -12.23 6.32 12.43
N TYR A 52 -11.38 5.60 11.68
CA TYR A 52 -10.13 6.14 11.15
C TYR A 52 -10.35 7.38 10.29
N ASP A 53 -11.29 7.32 9.35
CA ASP A 53 -11.62 8.43 8.46
C ASP A 53 -12.12 9.66 9.25
N LYS A 54 -12.93 9.46 10.30
CA LYS A 54 -13.37 10.54 11.19
C LYS A 54 -12.18 11.24 11.87
N LEU A 55 -11.28 10.46 12.47
CA LEU A 55 -10.09 10.99 13.15
C LEU A 55 -9.16 11.71 12.17
N TYR A 56 -8.99 11.16 10.97
CA TYR A 56 -8.21 11.79 9.91
C TYR A 56 -8.78 13.15 9.49
N HIS A 57 -10.11 13.23 9.27
CA HIS A 57 -10.77 14.49 8.92
C HIS A 57 -10.69 15.51 10.05
N GLN A 58 -10.82 15.07 11.30
CA GLN A 58 -10.68 15.94 12.47
C GLN A 58 -9.26 16.51 12.55
N ALA A 59 -8.23 15.65 12.53
CA ALA A 59 -6.84 16.07 12.57
C ALA A 59 -6.48 17.02 11.40
N ARG A 60 -7.04 16.79 10.21
CA ARG A 60 -6.86 17.69 9.06
C ARG A 60 -7.49 19.07 9.30
N ARG A 61 -8.68 19.14 9.90
CA ARG A 61 -9.31 20.43 10.25
C ARG A 61 -8.50 21.15 11.31
N ASP A 62 -8.08 20.45 12.35
CA ASP A 62 -7.30 21.03 13.45
C ASP A 62 -5.98 21.62 12.93
N ALA A 63 -5.28 20.92 12.03
CA ALA A 63 -4.06 21.42 11.39
C ALA A 63 -4.31 22.68 10.56
N LEU A 64 -5.43 22.75 9.83
CA LEU A 64 -5.80 23.94 9.06
C LEU A 64 -6.16 25.11 9.97
N THR A 65 -6.87 24.86 11.08
CA THR A 65 -7.18 25.86 12.10
C THR A 65 -5.90 26.41 12.73
N GLU A 66 -4.93 25.54 13.05
CA GLU A 66 -3.63 25.97 13.59
C GLU A 66 -2.87 26.88 12.62
N ILE A 67 -2.81 26.50 11.34
CA ILE A 67 -2.18 27.34 10.30
C ILE A 67 -2.92 28.68 10.18
N GLY A 68 -4.25 28.67 10.18
CA GLY A 68 -5.07 29.89 10.13
C GLY A 68 -4.81 30.83 11.30
N LEU A 69 -4.70 30.31 12.52
CA LEU A 69 -4.39 31.12 13.72
C LEU A 69 -3.00 31.75 13.64
N ARG A 70 -2.00 31.06 13.09
CA ARG A 70 -0.65 31.62 12.90
C ARG A 70 -0.61 32.73 11.85
N LEU A 71 -1.48 32.68 10.84
CA LEU A 71 -1.56 33.71 9.80
C LEU A 71 -2.32 34.95 10.27
N ILE A 72 -3.39 34.77 11.05
CA ILE A 72 -4.25 35.87 11.54
C ILE A 72 -3.64 36.57 12.75
N THR A 73 -2.76 35.89 13.50
CA THR A 73 -1.98 36.49 14.59
C THR A 73 -0.63 36.92 14.01
N PRO A 74 -0.51 38.07 13.31
CA PRO A 74 0.81 38.62 13.06
C PRO A 74 1.45 38.85 14.43
N ALA A 75 2.77 38.78 14.49
CA ALA A 75 3.54 38.96 15.70
C ALA A 75 3.38 40.38 16.30
N VAL A 76 2.22 40.68 16.88
CA VAL A 76 1.94 41.92 17.64
C VAL A 76 2.75 41.96 18.95
N LEU A 77 3.63 40.98 19.18
CA LEU A 77 4.58 40.96 20.30
C LEU A 77 6.05 40.90 19.88
N ALA A 78 6.39 41.11 18.60
CA ALA A 78 7.78 41.13 18.15
C ALA A 78 8.42 42.53 18.14
N ASP A 79 7.70 43.60 18.52
CA ASP A 79 8.24 44.97 18.45
C ASP A 79 7.77 45.85 19.61
N VAL A 80 8.05 45.42 20.85
CA VAL A 80 8.18 46.35 21.98
C VAL A 80 9.40 45.96 22.81
N ASP A 81 10.49 46.64 22.45
CA ASP A 81 11.68 46.96 23.24
C ASP A 81 12.70 45.87 23.62
N ALA A 82 13.82 45.96 22.90
CA ALA A 82 15.16 45.56 23.29
C ALA A 82 15.65 46.27 24.56
N VAL A 83 16.56 45.62 25.31
CA VAL A 83 17.80 46.17 25.91
C VAL A 83 18.61 45.01 26.56
N PRO A 84 19.96 45.07 26.61
CA PRO A 84 20.80 43.97 26.13
C PRO A 84 21.74 43.30 27.16
N ALA A 85 22.43 42.27 26.64
CA ALA A 85 23.75 41.78 27.01
C ALA A 85 23.97 41.23 28.43
N GLY A 86 24.16 39.91 28.49
CA GLY A 86 25.04 39.31 29.48
C GLY A 86 24.65 37.91 29.92
N THR A 87 25.63 37.01 29.81
CA THR A 87 25.80 35.76 30.57
C THR A 87 25.23 34.47 29.92
N LEU A 88 26.16 33.70 29.35
CA LEU A 88 26.05 32.24 29.16
C LEU A 88 25.74 31.57 30.51
N PRO A 89 24.96 30.49 30.52
CA PRO A 89 25.63 29.21 30.75
C PRO A 89 25.08 28.03 29.93
N SER A 90 26.04 27.17 29.64
CA SER A 90 26.05 25.72 29.37
C SER A 90 24.75 24.91 29.48
N SER A 91 24.63 23.97 28.54
CA SER A 91 23.69 22.84 28.48
C SER A 91 23.38 22.16 29.81
N PRO A 92 22.24 21.46 29.86
CA PRO A 92 22.39 20.01 29.82
C PRO A 92 21.45 19.29 28.85
N ARG A 93 22.03 18.18 28.40
CA ARG A 93 21.50 16.95 27.80
C ARG A 93 20.07 16.51 28.19
N ASP A 94 19.59 15.66 27.27
CA ASP A 94 18.63 14.56 27.42
C ASP A 94 17.14 14.89 27.49
N THR A 95 16.47 14.61 26.38
CA THR A 95 15.13 13.99 26.40
C THR A 95 14.98 13.09 25.17
N SER A 96 15.37 11.83 25.34
CA SER A 96 14.90 10.70 24.54
C SER A 96 13.38 10.57 24.74
N GLY A 97 12.61 11.19 23.84
CA GLY A 97 11.17 10.98 23.75
C GLY A 97 10.84 9.62 23.11
N PRO A 98 9.79 8.91 23.55
CA PRO A 98 9.39 7.66 22.93
C PRO A 98 8.84 7.94 21.53
N GLU A 99 9.50 7.41 20.51
CA GLU A 99 9.01 7.40 19.13
C GLU A 99 7.61 6.77 19.07
N ARG A 100 6.61 7.61 18.77
CA ARG A 100 5.27 7.17 18.41
C ARG A 100 5.35 6.41 17.07
N PRO A 101 4.86 5.16 16.97
CA PRO A 101 4.77 4.47 15.69
C PRO A 101 3.78 5.21 14.79
N ARG A 102 4.26 5.76 13.68
CA ARG A 102 3.41 6.30 12.61
C ARG A 102 2.72 5.11 11.90
N PRO A 103 1.38 5.03 11.87
CA PRO A 103 0.70 4.03 11.06
C PRO A 103 0.86 4.39 9.57
N ARG A 104 1.57 3.54 8.81
CA ARG A 104 1.59 3.60 7.34
C ARG A 104 0.20 3.28 6.81
N ILE A 105 -0.54 4.32 6.43
CA ILE A 105 -1.83 4.23 5.75
C ILE A 105 -1.58 3.71 4.32
N ARG A 106 -1.81 2.41 4.12
CA ARG A 106 -1.95 1.85 2.77
C ARG A 106 -3.28 2.33 2.19
N GLN A 107 -3.23 3.30 1.26
CA GLN A 107 -4.38 3.70 0.48
C GLN A 107 -4.68 2.61 -0.57
N ALA A 108 -5.66 1.75 -0.26
CA ALA A 108 -6.25 0.83 -1.22
C ALA A 108 -7.43 1.54 -1.92
N GLY A 109 -7.16 2.15 -3.07
CA GLY A 109 -8.17 2.62 -4.01
C GLY A 109 -8.51 1.52 -5.01
N ARG A 110 -9.51 0.68 -4.70
CA ARG A 110 -10.20 -0.13 -5.72
C ARG A 110 -11.58 0.47 -5.95
N VAL A 111 -11.73 1.13 -7.09
CA VAL A 111 -13.02 1.48 -7.69
C VAL A 111 -13.61 0.18 -8.25
N LEU A 112 -14.60 -0.37 -7.54
CA LEU A 112 -15.48 -1.42 -8.07
C LEU A 112 -16.66 -0.72 -8.73
N GLU A 113 -16.61 -0.59 -10.06
CA GLU A 113 -17.82 -0.30 -10.83
C GLU A 113 -18.74 -1.53 -10.79
N ARG A 114 -19.94 -1.28 -10.27
CA ARG A 114 -21.00 -2.26 -10.05
C ARG A 114 -22.01 -2.09 -11.17
N ARG A 115 -21.91 -2.88 -12.25
CA ARG A 115 -22.94 -2.90 -13.30
C ARG A 115 -24.19 -3.63 -12.81
N ARG A 116 -25.34 -2.96 -12.96
CA ARG A 116 -26.70 -3.50 -12.77
C ARG A 116 -27.06 -4.45 -13.93
N PRO A 117 -27.90 -5.47 -13.69
CA PRO A 117 -28.45 -6.31 -14.75
C PRO A 117 -29.72 -5.67 -15.32
N THR A 118 -29.80 -5.53 -16.64
CA THR A 118 -31.04 -5.20 -17.34
C THR A 118 -31.36 -6.29 -18.33
N THR A 119 -32.57 -6.81 -18.21
CA THR A 119 -33.18 -7.91 -18.95
C THR A 119 -33.67 -7.50 -20.34
N VAL A 120 -33.31 -8.35 -21.32
CA VAL A 120 -34.11 -8.85 -22.46
C VAL A 120 -34.47 -7.89 -23.61
N SER A 121 -33.88 -8.13 -24.80
CA SER A 121 -34.57 -8.40 -26.09
C SER A 121 -33.54 -8.79 -27.19
N PRO A 122 -33.83 -9.76 -28.08
CA PRO A 122 -32.97 -10.17 -29.22
C PRO A 122 -33.43 -9.51 -30.54
N PRO A 123 -32.88 -9.83 -31.74
CA PRO A 123 -31.55 -10.31 -32.12
C PRO A 123 -30.89 -9.38 -33.17
N VAL A 124 -29.57 -9.23 -33.14
CA VAL A 124 -28.83 -8.78 -34.33
C VAL A 124 -27.65 -9.72 -34.52
N THR A 125 -27.67 -10.48 -35.60
CA THR A 125 -26.54 -11.24 -36.09
C THR A 125 -25.45 -10.25 -36.51
N ILE A 126 -24.49 -10.02 -35.63
CA ILE A 126 -23.21 -9.44 -35.98
C ILE A 126 -22.23 -10.61 -35.89
N GLU A 127 -21.78 -11.09 -37.04
CA GLU A 127 -20.55 -11.86 -37.13
C GLU A 127 -19.43 -10.94 -36.64
N VAL A 128 -19.06 -11.09 -35.37
CA VAL A 128 -17.87 -10.47 -34.80
C VAL A 128 -16.77 -11.49 -35.04
N SER A 129 -15.89 -11.17 -35.99
CA SER A 129 -14.62 -11.85 -36.16
C SER A 129 -13.82 -11.74 -34.87
N ASP A 130 -13.55 -12.88 -34.22
CA ASP A 130 -12.59 -13.02 -33.12
C ASP A 130 -11.16 -12.92 -33.69
N ASP A 131 -10.70 -11.71 -33.98
CA ASP A 131 -9.33 -11.44 -34.44
C ASP A 131 -8.82 -10.17 -33.73
N ASP A 132 -8.48 -10.31 -32.45
CA ASP A 132 -7.65 -9.37 -31.67
C ASP A 132 -7.15 -10.12 -30.41
N GLU A 133 -6.43 -11.25 -30.60
CA GLU A 133 -5.48 -11.76 -29.61
C GLU A 133 -4.20 -10.90 -29.63
N GLU A 134 -4.35 -9.58 -29.49
CA GLU A 134 -3.25 -8.74 -29.03
C GLU A 134 -3.13 -9.00 -27.52
N ASP A 135 -2.50 -10.12 -27.17
CA ASP A 135 -1.81 -10.32 -25.90
C ASP A 135 -0.74 -9.22 -25.82
N GLU A 136 -1.19 -8.00 -25.52
CA GLU A 136 -0.39 -6.92 -24.99
C GLU A 136 0.30 -7.55 -23.78
N SER A 137 1.53 -7.96 -23.98
CA SER A 137 2.51 -8.25 -22.95
C SER A 137 2.77 -6.93 -22.22
N ARG A 138 1.78 -6.51 -21.42
CA ARG A 138 1.82 -5.32 -20.59
C ARG A 138 3.06 -5.48 -19.74
N GLU A 139 4.10 -4.74 -20.09
CA GLU A 139 5.43 -4.87 -19.50
C GLU A 139 5.32 -4.65 -17.99
N LEU A 140 5.32 -5.76 -17.24
CA LEU A 140 5.23 -5.72 -15.78
C LEU A 140 6.57 -5.24 -15.24
N CYS A 141 6.53 -4.46 -14.16
CA CYS A 141 7.73 -4.01 -13.48
C CYS A 141 8.54 -5.23 -13.00
N ALA A 142 9.80 -5.37 -13.42
CA ALA A 142 10.62 -6.53 -13.05
C ALA A 142 10.93 -6.66 -11.55
N VAL A 143 10.71 -5.59 -10.77
CA VAL A 143 10.96 -5.57 -9.31
C VAL A 143 9.73 -6.03 -8.53
N CYS A 144 8.55 -5.49 -8.82
CA CYS A 144 7.32 -5.82 -8.08
C CYS A 144 6.36 -6.75 -8.82
N GLN A 145 6.61 -7.03 -10.10
CA GLN A 145 5.79 -7.86 -11.00
C GLN A 145 4.35 -7.33 -11.19
N ASP A 146 4.13 -6.04 -10.92
CA ASP A 146 2.87 -5.34 -11.14
C ASP A 146 2.94 -4.40 -12.35
N LEU A 147 1.78 -3.90 -12.80
CA LEU A 147 1.69 -2.80 -13.76
C LEU A 147 2.44 -1.57 -13.21
N PRO A 148 3.38 -0.98 -13.99
CA PRO A 148 4.19 0.13 -13.52
C PRO A 148 3.34 1.34 -13.08
N VAL A 149 3.49 1.74 -11.81
CA VAL A 149 2.89 2.97 -11.28
C VAL A 149 3.89 4.10 -11.44
N PHE A 150 3.55 5.11 -12.25
CA PHE A 150 4.46 6.17 -12.70
C PHE A 150 5.76 5.59 -13.31
N PRO A 151 5.69 4.99 -14.50
CA PRO A 151 6.83 4.31 -15.11
C PRO A 151 8.00 5.26 -15.33
N VAL A 152 9.18 4.84 -14.89
CA VAL A 152 10.46 5.47 -15.21
C VAL A 152 11.22 4.54 -16.14
N THR A 153 11.79 5.12 -17.20
CA THR A 153 12.58 4.41 -18.20
C THR A 153 14.00 4.95 -18.20
N PRO A 154 15.01 4.15 -17.78
CA PRO A 154 16.40 4.58 -17.85
C PRO A 154 16.79 4.90 -19.30
N ARG A 155 17.54 5.99 -19.50
CA ARG A 155 17.99 6.41 -20.84
C ARG A 155 18.84 5.34 -21.53
N SER A 156 19.54 4.50 -20.77
CA SER A 156 20.46 3.48 -21.26
C SER A 156 19.80 2.24 -21.86
N CYS A 157 18.57 1.88 -21.44
CA CYS A 157 17.95 0.61 -21.86
C CYS A 157 16.42 0.64 -22.05
N ARG A 158 15.75 1.75 -21.73
CA ARG A 158 14.31 1.99 -21.94
C ARG A 158 13.33 1.00 -21.28
N HIS A 159 13.78 0.06 -20.45
CA HIS A 159 12.87 -0.81 -19.70
C HIS A 159 12.06 -0.01 -18.67
N ALA A 160 10.75 -0.20 -18.65
CA ALA A 160 9.85 0.51 -17.76
C ALA A 160 9.77 -0.16 -16.37
N MET A 161 9.90 0.64 -15.32
CA MET A 161 9.76 0.20 -13.93
C MET A 161 8.99 1.23 -13.12
N CYS A 162 8.38 0.82 -12.00
CA CYS A 162 7.78 1.78 -11.06
C CYS A 162 8.85 2.77 -10.56
N ALA A 163 8.51 4.06 -10.48
CA ALA A 163 9.41 5.09 -9.94
C ALA A 163 9.97 4.73 -8.55
N GLU A 164 9.12 4.21 -7.67
CA GLU A 164 9.51 3.80 -6.31
C GLU A 164 10.44 2.57 -6.33
N CYS A 165 10.14 1.57 -7.16
CA CYS A 165 11.00 0.39 -7.28
C CYS A 165 12.39 0.75 -7.81
N MET A 166 12.44 1.66 -8.77
CA MET A 166 13.70 2.14 -9.35
C MET A 166 14.52 2.95 -8.33
N SER A 167 13.88 3.86 -7.58
CA SER A 167 14.58 4.69 -6.60
C SER A 167 15.11 3.87 -5.42
N GLU A 168 14.33 2.92 -4.90
CA GLU A 168 14.79 2.00 -3.84
C GLU A 168 15.95 1.12 -4.32
N TYR A 169 15.88 0.62 -5.57
CA TYR A 169 16.93 -0.21 -6.14
C TYR A 169 18.26 0.54 -6.29
N VAL A 170 18.20 1.78 -6.83
CA VAL A 170 19.40 2.62 -6.95
C VAL A 170 19.93 3.02 -5.57
N ALA A 171 19.06 3.39 -4.64
CA ALA A 171 19.47 3.76 -3.28
C ALA A 171 20.20 2.61 -2.57
N ARG A 172 19.74 1.37 -2.74
CA ARG A 172 20.41 0.18 -2.20
C ARG A 172 21.77 -0.06 -2.85
N SER A 173 21.86 0.05 -4.18
CA SER A 173 23.13 -0.13 -4.91
C SER A 173 24.17 0.87 -4.44
N LEU A 174 23.79 2.15 -4.27
CA LEU A 174 24.66 3.20 -3.74
C LEU A 174 25.08 2.94 -2.27
N GLN A 175 24.21 2.35 -1.47
CA GLN A 175 24.52 1.99 -0.08
C GLN A 175 25.52 0.83 0.01
N GLU A 176 25.49 -0.08 -0.97
CA GLU A 176 26.39 -1.23 -1.09
C GLU A 176 27.69 -0.88 -1.84
N GLU A 177 27.88 0.39 -2.23
CA GLU A 177 29.00 0.90 -3.05
C GLU A 177 29.09 0.24 -4.45
N ASP A 178 27.96 -0.30 -4.93
CA ASP A 178 27.83 -0.97 -6.22
C ASP A 178 27.27 -0.06 -7.32
N GLU A 179 27.62 -0.35 -8.57
CA GLU A 179 27.06 0.33 -9.72
C GLU A 179 25.61 -0.12 -10.00
N ALA A 180 24.68 0.82 -10.06
CA ALA A 180 23.28 0.52 -10.32
C ALA A 180 23.08 0.01 -11.76
N THR A 181 22.61 -1.23 -11.91
CA THR A 181 22.31 -1.86 -13.20
C THR A 181 20.81 -2.12 -13.38
N CYS A 182 20.32 -2.10 -14.62
CA CYS A 182 18.91 -2.38 -14.90
C CYS A 182 18.55 -3.82 -14.49
N PRO A 183 17.51 -4.06 -13.67
CA PRO A 183 17.09 -5.41 -13.29
C PRO A 183 16.67 -6.32 -14.46
N VAL A 184 16.33 -5.74 -15.61
CA VAL A 184 15.90 -6.50 -16.80
C VAL A 184 17.10 -6.93 -17.66
N CYS A 185 17.98 -5.99 -18.01
CA CYS A 185 19.07 -6.23 -18.97
C CYS A 185 20.49 -6.06 -18.41
N ARG A 186 20.62 -5.70 -17.13
CA ARG A 186 21.88 -5.47 -16.41
C ARG A 186 22.79 -4.39 -16.99
N VAL A 187 22.26 -3.53 -17.86
CA VAL A 187 22.97 -2.34 -18.37
C VAL A 187 23.05 -1.28 -17.27
N LEU A 188 24.19 -0.59 -17.16
CA LEU A 188 24.38 0.50 -16.22
C LEU A 188 23.32 1.61 -16.38
N ILE A 189 22.76 2.04 -15.26
CA ILE A 189 21.75 3.09 -15.22
C ILE A 189 22.48 4.44 -15.23
N SER A 190 22.47 5.12 -16.38
CA SER A 190 22.86 6.53 -16.45
C SER A 190 21.62 7.40 -16.17
N MET A 191 21.63 8.18 -15.09
CA MET A 191 20.61 9.20 -14.84
C MET A 191 20.82 10.43 -15.74
#